data_AF-A0A089PCM5-F1
#
_entry.id   AF-A0A089PCM5-F1
#
_cell.length_a   1.000
_cell.length_b   1.000
_cell.length_c   1.000
_cell.angle_alpha   90.00
_cell.angle_beta   90.00
_cell.angle_gamma   90.00
#
_symmetry.space_group_name_H-M   'P 1'
#
loop_
_entity.id
_entity.type
_entity.pdbx_description
1 polymer ?
#
loop_
_entity_poly.entity_id
_entity_poly.type
_entity_poly.pdbx_seq_one_letter_code
_entity_poly.pdbx_strand_id
1 'polypeptide(L)'
;MCQTLEEKLSRICLDNLNPSVVLSIIDIDSKTVSLDIQMKYTNEVPVIVLDSTRLLKKIELPRVSPRLKEDMLLSWIQKNLNILYKKV
;
A
#
# COMPACT_ATOMS: atom_id res chain seq x y z
N MET A 1 -1.83 9.96 4.74
CA MET A 1 -0.78 9.02 5.24
C MET A 1 0.16 9.78 6.16
N CYS A 2 0.88 9.14 7.09
CA CYS A 2 1.95 9.85 7.81
C CYS A 2 3.16 10.02 6.88
N GLN A 3 3.69 11.25 6.78
CA GLN A 3 4.79 11.63 5.88
C GLN A 3 5.98 10.67 5.94
N THR A 4 6.34 10.17 7.13
CA THR A 4 7.45 9.23 7.32
C THR A 4 7.28 7.91 6.56
N LEU A 5 6.06 7.36 6.48
CA LEU A 5 5.81 6.11 5.77
C LEU A 5 5.86 6.34 4.24
N GLU A 6 5.36 7.48 3.79
CA GLU A 6 5.40 7.90 2.39
C GLU A 6 6.82 8.06 1.88
N GLU A 7 7.66 8.78 2.63
CA GLU A 7 9.08 8.96 2.31
C GLU A 7 9.85 7.63 2.29
N LYS A 8 9.48 6.67 3.15
CA LYS A 8 10.08 5.34 3.14
C LYS A 8 9.66 4.56 1.90
N LEU A 9 8.37 4.54 1.58
CA LEU A 9 7.85 3.83 0.41
C LEU A 9 8.41 4.40 -0.90
N SER A 10 8.65 5.70 -0.98
CA SER A 10 9.25 6.33 -2.17
C SER A 10 10.73 6.04 -2.37
N ARG A 11 11.46 5.68 -1.30
CA ARG A 11 12.89 5.30 -1.36
C ARG A 11 13.11 3.82 -1.63
N ILE A 12 12.14 2.98 -1.30
CA ILE A 12 12.23 1.54 -1.49
C ILE A 12 12.09 1.22 -2.99
N CYS A 13 12.99 0.40 -3.51
CA CYS A 13 12.89 -0.12 -4.88
C CYS A 13 11.83 -1.23 -4.95
N LEU A 14 10.59 -0.83 -5.28
CA LEU A 14 9.44 -1.74 -5.41
C LEU A 14 9.48 -2.58 -6.71
N ASP A 15 10.32 -2.21 -7.67
CA ASP A 15 10.49 -2.93 -8.94
C ASP A 15 11.12 -4.32 -8.74
N ASN A 16 11.91 -4.48 -7.68
CA ASN A 16 12.56 -5.75 -7.33
C ASN A 16 11.61 -6.74 -6.62
N LEU A 17 10.37 -6.33 -6.34
CA LEU A 17 9.36 -7.23 -5.78
C LEU A 17 8.86 -8.22 -6.85
N ASN A 18 8.31 -9.34 -6.40
CA ASN A 18 7.75 -10.35 -7.27
C ASN A 18 6.30 -10.71 -6.85
N PRO A 19 5.27 -10.21 -7.54
CA PRO A 19 5.34 -9.32 -8.71
C PRO A 19 5.82 -7.91 -8.36
N SER A 20 6.36 -7.20 -9.35
CA SER A 20 6.74 -5.79 -9.23
C SER A 20 5.49 -4.95 -8.99
N VAL A 21 5.62 -3.89 -8.18
CA VAL A 21 4.50 -2.99 -7.86
C VAL A 21 4.92 -1.54 -8.01
N VAL A 22 3.95 -0.68 -8.33
CA VAL A 22 4.16 0.77 -8.46
C VAL A 22 3.50 1.47 -7.27
N LEU A 23 4.20 2.41 -6.67
CA LEU A 23 3.64 3.25 -5.61
C LEU A 23 2.72 4.31 -6.22
N SER A 24 1.49 4.40 -5.72
CA SER A 24 0.56 5.50 -5.99
C SER A 24 0.02 6.03 -4.67
N ILE A 25 0.02 7.35 -4.52
CA ILE A 25 -0.42 8.03 -3.30
C ILE A 25 -1.72 8.74 -3.62
N ILE A 26 -2.76 8.43 -2.86
CA ILE A 26 -4.08 9.05 -2.99
C ILE A 26 -4.28 9.95 -1.77
N ASP A 27 -4.38 11.25 -2.02
CA ASP A 27 -4.84 12.23 -1.05
C ASP A 27 -6.37 12.20 -1.00
N ILE A 28 -6.92 11.63 0.08
CA ILE A 28 -8.38 11.46 0.25
C ILE A 28 -9.12 12.78 0.52
N ASP A 29 -8.38 13.84 0.89
CA ASP A 29 -8.93 15.17 1.09
C ASP A 29 -8.91 15.99 -0.21
N SER A 30 -8.33 15.44 -1.29
CA SER A 30 -8.35 16.06 -2.60
C SER A 30 -9.75 16.10 -3.20
N LYS A 31 -10.09 17.22 -3.83
CA LYS A 31 -11.36 17.43 -4.54
C LYS A 31 -11.59 16.48 -5.72
N THR A 32 -10.56 15.77 -6.16
CA THR A 32 -10.61 14.83 -7.29
C THR A 32 -10.97 13.40 -6.86
N VAL A 33 -10.99 13.11 -5.56
CA VAL A 33 -11.35 11.78 -5.03
C VAL A 33 -12.88 11.68 -4.90
N SER A 34 -13.43 10.50 -5.20
CA SER A 34 -14.87 10.27 -5.05
C SER A 34 -15.28 10.29 -3.57
N LEU A 35 -16.51 10.74 -3.31
CA LEU A 35 -17.09 10.76 -1.97
C LEU A 35 -17.07 9.38 -1.30
N ASP A 36 -17.30 8.31 -2.07
CA ASP A 36 -17.25 6.94 -1.52
C ASP A 36 -15.88 6.56 -0.98
N ILE A 37 -14.79 6.93 -1.67
CA ILE A 37 -13.42 6.67 -1.22
C ILE A 37 -13.10 7.54 -0.01
N GLN A 38 -13.48 8.81 -0.05
CA GLN A 38 -13.27 9.74 1.06
C GLN A 38 -13.98 9.25 2.33
N MET A 39 -15.29 8.97 2.25
CA MET A 39 -16.08 8.46 3.38
C MET A 39 -15.52 7.16 3.94
N LYS A 40 -15.04 6.26 3.07
CA LYS A 40 -14.47 4.97 3.49
C LYS A 40 -13.19 5.13 4.30
N TYR A 41 -12.34 6.12 3.98
CA TYR A 41 -11.00 6.24 4.56
C TYR A 41 -10.79 7.44 5.48
N THR A 42 -11.73 8.38 5.59
CA THR A 42 -11.61 9.63 6.40
C THR A 42 -11.19 9.38 7.86
N ASN A 43 -11.65 8.29 8.48
CA ASN A 43 -11.33 7.96 9.89
C ASN A 43 -10.37 6.77 10.03
N GLU A 44 -9.86 6.25 8.93
CA GLU A 44 -8.92 5.15 8.96
C GLU A 44 -7.49 5.66 9.12
N VAL A 45 -6.68 4.88 9.83
CA VAL A 45 -5.21 5.07 9.81
C VAL A 45 -4.70 4.81 8.38
N PRO A 46 -3.46 5.21 8.02
CA PRO A 46 -2.95 5.01 6.67
C PRO A 46 -3.18 3.59 6.15
N VAL A 47 -4.01 3.48 5.11
CA VAL A 47 -4.37 2.20 4.48
C VAL A 47 -3.52 2.02 3.23
N ILE A 48 -2.80 0.90 3.15
CA ILE A 48 -2.14 0.48 1.91
C ILE A 48 -3.11 -0.44 1.19
N VAL A 49 -3.46 -0.08 -0.05
CA VAL A 49 -4.37 -0.85 -0.90
C VAL A 49 -3.59 -1.42 -2.06
N LEU A 50 -3.67 -2.74 -2.26
CA LEU A 50 -3.19 -3.39 -3.46
C LEU A 50 -4.30 -3.36 -4.52
N ASP A 51 -4.01 -2.73 -5.64
CA ASP A 51 -4.87 -2.66 -6.82
C ASP A 51 -4.16 -3.32 -8.00
N SER A 52 -4.85 -4.23 -8.69
CA SER A 52 -4.26 -5.02 -9.76
C SER A 52 -5.36 -5.64 -10.62
N THR A 53 -5.16 -5.65 -11.94
CA THR A 53 -6.06 -6.33 -12.88
C THR A 53 -6.09 -7.85 -12.69
N ARG A 54 -5.10 -8.42 -11.98
CA ARG A 54 -5.04 -9.84 -11.63
C ARG A 54 -5.84 -10.19 -10.38
N LEU A 55 -6.29 -9.18 -9.62
CA LEU A 55 -7.09 -9.37 -8.41
C LEU A 55 -8.56 -9.11 -8.74
N LEU A 56 -9.46 -9.92 -8.18
CA LEU A 56 -10.91 -9.76 -8.37
C LEU A 56 -11.45 -8.46 -7.77
N LYS A 57 -10.74 -7.90 -6.79
CA LYS A 57 -11.07 -6.65 -6.11
C LYS A 57 -9.81 -6.04 -5.51
N LYS A 58 -9.87 -4.75 -5.18
CA LYS A 58 -8.86 -4.08 -4.34
C LYS A 58 -8.75 -4.79 -2.99
N ILE A 59 -7.51 -4.99 -2.53
CA ILE A 59 -7.22 -5.67 -1.27
C ILE A 59 -6.51 -4.71 -0.34
N GLU A 60 -7.08 -4.49 0.84
CA GLU A 60 -6.45 -3.71 1.90
C GLU A 60 -5.41 -4.58 2.60
N LEU A 61 -4.17 -4.10 2.65
CA LEU A 61 -3.12 -4.77 3.39
C LEU A 61 -3.27 -4.51 4.89
N PRO A 62 -2.74 -5.40 5.75
CA PRO A 62 -2.72 -5.18 7.18
C PRO A 62 -2.01 -3.86 7.53
N ARG A 63 -2.36 -3.30 8.70
CA ARG A 63 -1.72 -2.08 9.20
C ARG A 63 -0.22 -2.29 9.36
N VAL A 64 0.57 -1.34 8.85
CA VAL A 64 2.03 -1.36 8.97
C VAL A 64 2.50 -0.26 9.91
N SER A 65 3.49 -0.57 10.74
CA SER A 65 4.05 0.41 11.66
C SER A 65 4.92 1.42 10.89
N PRO A 66 4.73 2.75 11.08
CA PRO A 66 5.60 3.76 10.48
C PRO A 66 7.04 3.68 11.03
N ARG A 67 7.25 2.98 12.15
CA ARG A 67 8.58 2.76 12.74
C ARG A 67 9.35 1.61 12.10
N LEU A 68 8.70 0.82 11.23
CA LEU A 68 9.35 -0.28 10.52
C LEU A 68 10.50 0.28 9.65
N LYS A 69 11.65 -0.40 9.66
CA LYS A 69 12.80 -0.07 8.81
C LYS A 69 12.50 -0.42 7.34
N GLU A 70 13.21 0.20 6.41
CA GLU A 70 12.92 0.10 4.97
C GLU A 70 13.08 -1.33 4.42
N ASP A 71 14.14 -2.04 4.84
CA ASP A 71 14.39 -3.45 4.53
C ASP A 71 13.28 -4.39 5.03
N MET A 72 12.83 -4.14 6.25
CA MET A 72 11.73 -4.87 6.87
C MET A 72 10.38 -4.52 6.22
N LEU A 73 10.20 -3.28 5.77
CA LEU A 73 9.01 -2.84 5.03
C LEU A 73 8.93 -3.51 3.66
N LEU A 74 10.04 -3.55 2.91
CA LEU A 74 10.11 -4.27 1.63
C LEU A 74 9.81 -5.76 1.81
N SER A 75 10.41 -6.40 2.82
CA SER A 75 10.15 -7.82 3.14
C SER A 75 8.69 -8.07 3.52
N TRP A 76 8.09 -7.14 4.26
CA TRP A 76 6.67 -7.19 4.63
C TRP A 76 5.76 -7.07 3.41
N ILE A 77 6.06 -6.16 2.46
CA ILE A 77 5.31 -6.04 1.20
C ILE A 77 5.41 -7.34 0.39
N GLN A 78 6.62 -7.87 0.19
CA GLN A 78 6.84 -9.12 -0.55
C GLN A 78 6.05 -10.28 0.07
N LYS A 79 6.04 -10.40 1.40
CA LYS A 79 5.29 -11.44 2.10
C LYS A 79 3.78 -11.35 1.82
N ASN A 80 3.22 -10.13 1.86
CA ASN A 80 1.80 -9.93 1.54
C ASN A 80 1.50 -10.27 0.08
N LEU A 81 2.38 -9.87 -0.85
CA LEU A 81 2.24 -10.22 -2.27
C LEU A 81 2.26 -11.74 -2.48
N ASN A 82 3.18 -12.48 -1.84
CA ASN A 82 3.25 -13.93 -1.95
C ASN A 82 1.94 -14.60 -1.51
N ILE A 83 1.36 -14.15 -0.39
CA ILE A 83 0.08 -14.66 0.12
C ILE A 83 -1.04 -14.41 -0.88
N LEU A 84 -1.14 -13.19 -1.42
CA LEU A 84 -2.22 -12.79 -2.32
C LEU A 84 -2.13 -13.45 -3.70
N TYR A 85 -0.91 -13.68 -4.18
CA TYR A 85 -0.65 -14.36 -5.45
C TYR A 85 -0.42 -15.87 -5.31
N LYS A 86 -0.72 -16.45 -4.13
CA LYS A 86 -0.59 -17.90 -3.81
C LYS A 86 0.77 -18.51 -4.18
N LYS A 87 1.85 -17.74 -4.06
CA LYS A 87 3.21 -18.26 -4.13
C LYS A 87 3.58 -18.76 -2.72
N VAL A 88 3.33 -20.05 -2.46
CA VAL A 88 3.89 -20.79 -1.32
C VAL A 88 5.02 -21.65 -1.85
#